data_AF-W7KYH5-F1
#
_entry.id   AF-W7KYH5-F1
#
_cell.length_a   1.000
_cell.length_b   1.000
_cell.length_c   1.000
_cell.angle_alpha   90.00
_cell.angle_beta   90.00
_cell.angle_gamma   90.00
#
_symmetry.space_group_name_H-M   'P 1'
#
loop_
_entity.id
_entity.type
_entity.pdbx_description
1 polymer ?
#
loop_
_entity_poly.entity_id
_entity_poly.type
_entity_poly.pdbx_seq_one_letter_code
_entity_poly.pdbx_strand_id
1 'polypeptide(L)'
;MKIKVTIERFNDYLERGVLAILNSLLAIELVKDFGLPQMYEYALVPFAVIITVVIPFFMTSFISVLYVSATIYNTLAQHALALYQGYLHVFLLVVLGILLPVIVELKYKSLQAFIGINSIVAYTAFPASALFLFAGISEKRSVLINSISSLPLVIWMIYPNFVEPPIYRISLAIALVIAGAAIMGLKKAFSPIGAALPTVALYYVVPSLSVSQVIDVTFLAVTINIVPMILEFQEKRSIERSEFELLRNSLNSSMEEAIISLQRLSKVDNERLSSLASKSLDLLTSLYNDLSKCNERKCTEEVSLKFSREKEEIERQIDDELFKVIVQFNEKAKKLRKLNLPLGEVSIGERKFTLNSSGVDYVYSVFSSISLSLDSAVKSLNETAKSLNQIFGTNFNLLLSKNIDKMLETSEALLNREVVDRMKCLIEIEKDILVKLNDNSITQLKLKLVRDLNLIDLDNVTFYEVNQLVAATREINKVIDSEVTKISSIGTNGILPPFLVEKILNARNKLQKSLESAKSLYDKFSEFLASIDEVNEVLDILSKKEALRDLFGLIESNSQQIISTLSKDSCISVSDMGIDESFSPYVIYWLQSKGLNVRKVKSSICLS
;
A
#
# COMPACT_ATOMS: atom_id res chain seq x y z
N MET A 1 -5.60 -11.99 -25.49
CA MET A 1 -6.91 -12.56 -25.91
C MET A 1 -7.36 -12.07 -27.29
N LYS A 2 -7.43 -10.76 -27.59
CA LYS A 2 -7.79 -10.26 -28.94
C LYS A 2 -6.86 -10.75 -30.07
N ILE A 3 -5.54 -10.79 -29.85
CA ILE A 3 -4.56 -11.25 -30.86
C ILE A 3 -4.76 -12.73 -31.21
N LYS A 4 -5.05 -13.58 -30.22
CA LYS A 4 -5.31 -15.02 -30.38
C LYS A 4 -6.52 -15.27 -31.30
N VAL A 5 -7.62 -14.53 -31.07
CA VAL A 5 -8.83 -14.63 -31.90
C VAL A 5 -8.60 -14.12 -33.33
N THR A 6 -7.74 -13.11 -33.53
CA THR A 6 -7.44 -12.59 -34.87
C THR A 6 -6.56 -13.54 -35.69
N ILE A 7 -5.58 -14.19 -35.05
CA ILE A 7 -4.70 -15.17 -35.70
C ILE A 7 -5.47 -16.46 -36.04
N GLU A 8 -6.27 -16.98 -35.10
CA GLU A 8 -7.13 -18.15 -35.32
C GLU A 8 -8.10 -17.93 -36.50
N ARG A 9 -8.71 -16.74 -36.59
CA ARG A 9 -9.60 -16.39 -37.71
C ARG A 9 -8.86 -16.30 -39.04
N PHE A 10 -7.69 -15.64 -39.07
CA PHE A 10 -6.91 -15.46 -40.30
C PHE A 10 -6.43 -16.81 -40.89
N ASN A 11 -6.00 -17.72 -40.01
CA ASN A 11 -5.59 -19.07 -40.41
C ASN A 11 -6.76 -19.91 -40.95
N ASP A 12 -7.94 -19.83 -40.32
CA ASP A 12 -9.18 -20.48 -40.79
C ASP A 12 -9.63 -19.94 -42.16
N TYR A 13 -9.47 -18.62 -42.41
CA TYR A 13 -9.74 -18.03 -43.73
C TYR A 13 -8.75 -18.49 -44.82
N LEU A 14 -7.47 -18.65 -44.49
CA LEU A 14 -6.46 -19.16 -45.43
C LEU A 14 -6.69 -20.63 -45.79
N GLU A 15 -6.96 -21.48 -44.80
CA GLU A 15 -7.29 -22.90 -45.01
C GLU A 15 -8.54 -23.04 -45.89
N ARG A 16 -9.61 -22.29 -45.58
CA ARG A 16 -10.82 -22.23 -46.41
C ARG A 16 -10.57 -21.66 -47.79
N GLY A 17 -9.70 -20.67 -47.93
CA GLY A 17 -9.34 -20.06 -49.21
C GLY A 17 -8.63 -21.04 -50.14
N VAL A 18 -7.66 -21.80 -49.62
CA VAL A 18 -6.94 -22.83 -50.40
C VAL A 18 -7.89 -23.96 -50.82
N LEU A 19 -8.74 -24.44 -49.90
CA LEU A 19 -9.76 -25.45 -50.21
C LEU A 19 -10.80 -24.94 -51.21
N ALA A 20 -11.19 -23.67 -51.12
CA ALA A 20 -12.10 -23.02 -52.05
C ALA A 20 -11.49 -22.90 -53.45
N ILE A 21 -10.21 -22.51 -53.58
CA ILE A 21 -9.52 -22.45 -54.87
C ILE A 21 -9.46 -23.84 -55.52
N LEU A 22 -9.12 -24.88 -54.76
CA LEU A 22 -9.08 -26.27 -55.26
C LEU A 22 -10.48 -26.75 -55.70
N ASN A 23 -11.53 -26.46 -54.92
CA ASN A 23 -12.90 -26.80 -55.26
C ASN A 23 -13.44 -25.99 -56.45
N SER A 24 -13.02 -24.73 -56.60
CA SER A 24 -13.39 -23.90 -57.74
C SER A 24 -12.72 -24.37 -59.02
N LEU A 25 -11.45 -24.80 -58.98
CA LEU A 25 -10.77 -25.42 -60.12
C LEU A 25 -11.51 -26.70 -60.58
N LEU A 26 -11.90 -27.54 -59.62
CA LEU A 26 -12.75 -28.71 -59.82
C LEU A 26 -14.09 -28.38 -60.49
N ALA A 27 -14.77 -27.35 -59.98
CA ALA A 27 -16.07 -26.92 -60.49
C ALA A 27 -15.97 -26.33 -61.91
N ILE A 28 -14.90 -25.57 -62.19
CA ILE A 28 -14.62 -25.02 -63.53
C ILE A 28 -14.45 -26.16 -64.54
N GLU A 29 -13.72 -27.20 -64.17
CA GLU A 29 -13.46 -28.35 -65.04
C GLU A 29 -14.74 -29.17 -65.29
N LEU A 30 -15.59 -29.35 -64.26
CA LEU A 30 -16.91 -29.97 -64.38
C LEU A 30 -17.88 -29.18 -65.28
N VAL A 31 -17.92 -27.85 -65.17
CA VAL A 31 -18.86 -26.99 -65.94
C VAL A 31 -18.52 -26.97 -67.43
N LYS A 32 -17.22 -27.04 -67.76
CA LYS A 32 -16.71 -27.03 -69.14
C LYS A 32 -17.23 -28.20 -69.97
N ASP A 33 -17.46 -29.35 -69.34
CA ASP A 33 -17.88 -30.58 -70.01
C ASP A 33 -19.40 -30.79 -70.05
N PHE A 34 -20.20 -29.99 -69.32
CA PHE A 34 -21.67 -29.98 -69.44
C PHE A 34 -22.20 -29.19 -70.66
N GLY A 35 -21.31 -28.64 -71.50
CA GLY A 35 -21.68 -28.03 -72.79
C GLY A 35 -22.38 -26.67 -72.70
N LEU A 36 -22.14 -25.89 -71.64
CA LEU A 36 -22.66 -24.52 -71.56
C LEU A 36 -21.88 -23.55 -72.47
N PRO A 37 -22.54 -22.57 -73.13
CA PRO A 37 -21.88 -21.65 -74.05
C PRO A 37 -20.74 -20.84 -73.40
N GLN A 38 -19.65 -20.62 -74.12
CA GLN A 38 -18.42 -19.91 -73.69
C GLN A 38 -18.63 -18.55 -73.00
N MET A 39 -19.79 -17.89 -73.18
CA MET A 39 -20.12 -16.64 -72.46
C MET A 39 -20.32 -16.83 -70.94
N TYR A 40 -20.68 -18.04 -70.48
CA TYR A 40 -20.88 -18.33 -69.06
C TYR A 40 -19.58 -18.65 -68.32
N GLU A 41 -18.52 -19.10 -69.01
CA GLU A 41 -17.21 -19.43 -68.41
C GLU A 41 -16.55 -18.22 -67.74
N TYR A 42 -16.70 -17.02 -68.30
CA TYR A 42 -16.11 -15.79 -67.76
C TYR A 42 -16.98 -15.09 -66.70
N ALA A 43 -18.29 -15.37 -66.67
CA ALA A 43 -19.21 -14.85 -65.65
C ALA A 43 -19.22 -15.70 -64.37
N LEU A 44 -18.98 -17.01 -64.49
CA LEU A 44 -18.95 -17.96 -63.38
C LEU A 44 -17.69 -17.84 -62.52
N VAL A 45 -16.56 -17.35 -63.03
CA VAL A 45 -15.32 -17.23 -62.24
C VAL A 45 -15.43 -16.15 -61.14
N PRO A 46 -15.87 -14.91 -61.43
CA PRO A 46 -16.13 -13.91 -60.40
C PRO A 46 -17.28 -14.35 -59.48
N PHE A 47 -18.31 -14.99 -60.03
CA PHE A 47 -19.42 -15.51 -59.24
C PHE A 47 -18.95 -16.63 -58.30
N ALA A 48 -18.19 -17.62 -58.74
CA ALA A 48 -17.65 -18.72 -57.92
C ALA A 48 -16.74 -18.20 -56.80
N VAL A 49 -15.94 -17.16 -57.05
CA VAL A 49 -15.08 -16.50 -56.03
C VAL A 49 -15.88 -15.62 -55.05
N ILE A 50 -17.03 -15.06 -55.44
CA ILE A 50 -17.93 -14.30 -54.56
C ILE A 50 -18.91 -15.23 -53.81
N ILE A 51 -19.24 -16.38 -54.40
CA ILE A 51 -20.19 -17.40 -53.93
C ILE A 51 -19.56 -18.42 -52.95
N THR A 52 -18.24 -18.49 -52.89
CA THR A 52 -17.44 -19.59 -52.29
C THR A 52 -17.59 -19.76 -50.78
N VAL A 53 -18.30 -18.87 -50.08
CA VAL A 53 -18.47 -18.96 -48.62
C VAL A 53 -19.73 -19.72 -48.21
N VAL A 54 -20.78 -19.79 -49.04
CA VAL A 54 -22.12 -20.27 -48.60
C VAL A 54 -22.71 -21.38 -49.48
N ILE A 55 -22.43 -21.40 -50.78
CA ILE A 55 -23.08 -22.31 -51.74
C ILE A 55 -22.45 -23.72 -51.86
N PRO A 56 -21.16 -24.00 -51.55
CA PRO A 56 -20.63 -25.36 -51.61
C PRO A 56 -21.49 -26.35 -50.80
N PHE A 57 -22.01 -25.93 -49.65
CA PHE A 57 -22.92 -26.74 -48.83
C PHE A 57 -24.16 -27.23 -49.57
N PHE A 58 -24.82 -26.38 -50.37
CA PHE A 58 -26.06 -26.75 -51.05
C PHE A 58 -25.84 -27.37 -52.42
N MET A 59 -24.86 -26.87 -53.19
CA MET A 59 -24.59 -27.35 -54.54
C MET A 59 -23.91 -28.71 -54.54
N THR A 60 -22.98 -28.95 -53.62
CA THR A 60 -22.29 -30.25 -53.54
C THR A 60 -23.29 -31.35 -53.21
N SER A 61 -24.21 -31.12 -52.27
CA SER A 61 -25.27 -32.07 -51.90
C SER A 61 -26.31 -32.25 -53.03
N PHE A 62 -26.69 -31.19 -53.74
CA PHE A 62 -27.63 -31.25 -54.86
C PHE A 62 -27.08 -32.06 -56.06
N ILE A 63 -25.81 -31.83 -56.42
CA ILE A 63 -25.13 -32.56 -57.51
C ILE A 63 -25.02 -34.05 -57.18
N SER A 64 -24.65 -34.41 -55.95
CA SER A 64 -24.57 -35.81 -55.52
C SER A 64 -25.92 -36.52 -55.61
N VAL A 65 -27.01 -35.89 -55.17
CA VAL A 65 -28.36 -36.47 -55.24
C VAL A 65 -28.81 -36.66 -56.69
N LEU A 66 -28.57 -35.67 -57.56
CA LEU A 66 -28.89 -35.78 -58.98
C LEU A 66 -28.13 -36.94 -59.65
N TYR A 67 -26.84 -37.06 -59.38
CA TYR A 67 -26.03 -38.16 -59.91
C TYR A 67 -26.52 -39.52 -59.43
N VAL A 68 -26.71 -39.71 -58.12
CA VAL A 68 -27.19 -40.99 -57.57
C VAL A 68 -28.55 -41.34 -58.16
N SER A 69 -29.45 -40.36 -58.32
CA SER A 69 -30.76 -40.56 -58.94
C SER A 69 -30.65 -40.98 -60.41
N ALA A 70 -29.78 -40.34 -61.19
CA ALA A 70 -29.53 -40.68 -62.59
C ALA A 70 -28.88 -42.07 -62.74
N THR A 71 -27.94 -42.43 -61.87
CA THR A 71 -27.30 -43.75 -61.85
C THR A 71 -28.31 -44.84 -61.49
N ILE A 72 -29.15 -44.63 -60.47
CA ILE A 72 -30.23 -45.56 -60.12
C ILE A 72 -31.17 -45.78 -61.31
N TYR A 73 -31.56 -44.71 -62.01
CA TYR A 73 -32.40 -44.81 -63.21
C TYR A 73 -31.74 -45.66 -64.31
N ASN A 74 -30.46 -45.41 -64.60
CA ASN A 74 -29.72 -46.16 -65.61
C ASN A 74 -29.48 -47.62 -65.21
N THR A 75 -29.15 -47.90 -63.95
CA THR A 75 -28.96 -49.27 -63.46
C THR A 75 -30.27 -50.07 -63.55
N LEU A 76 -31.39 -49.47 -63.14
CA LEU A 76 -32.72 -50.08 -63.25
C LEU A 76 -33.14 -50.31 -64.71
N ALA A 77 -32.78 -49.39 -65.62
CA ALA A 77 -33.06 -49.52 -67.05
C ALA A 77 -32.22 -50.62 -67.74
N GLN A 78 -30.96 -50.81 -67.32
CA GLN A 78 -30.03 -51.78 -67.93
C GLN A 78 -30.18 -53.22 -67.39
N HIS A 79 -30.66 -53.41 -66.16
CA HIS A 79 -30.66 -54.72 -65.48
C HIS A 79 -32.05 -55.35 -65.29
N ALA A 80 -32.99 -55.13 -66.22
CA ALA A 80 -34.38 -55.59 -66.13
C ALA A 80 -34.60 -57.11 -65.92
N LEU A 81 -33.54 -57.95 -65.94
CA LEU A 81 -33.61 -59.41 -65.75
C LEU A 81 -32.74 -59.98 -64.59
N ALA A 82 -31.96 -59.16 -63.87
CA ALA A 82 -31.11 -59.61 -62.75
C ALA A 82 -31.51 -58.90 -61.43
N LEU A 83 -32.73 -59.16 -60.96
CA LEU A 83 -33.39 -58.39 -59.88
C LEU A 83 -32.54 -58.25 -58.60
N TYR A 84 -31.89 -59.31 -58.11
CA TYR A 84 -31.24 -59.26 -56.79
C TYR A 84 -29.95 -58.41 -56.76
N GLN A 85 -29.11 -58.49 -57.79
CA GLN A 85 -27.85 -57.71 -57.84
C GLN A 85 -28.13 -56.21 -58.08
N GLY A 86 -29.14 -55.89 -58.90
CA GLY A 86 -29.56 -54.50 -59.14
C GLY A 86 -30.11 -53.81 -57.89
N TYR A 87 -30.95 -54.48 -57.09
CA TYR A 87 -31.49 -53.90 -55.85
C TYR A 87 -30.44 -53.69 -54.76
N LEU A 88 -29.52 -54.64 -54.59
CA LEU A 88 -28.41 -54.48 -53.64
C LEU A 88 -27.52 -53.30 -54.03
N HIS A 89 -27.30 -53.09 -55.33
CA HIS A 89 -26.54 -51.98 -55.87
C HIS A 89 -27.21 -50.62 -55.63
N VAL A 90 -28.51 -50.52 -55.95
CA VAL A 90 -29.32 -49.32 -55.68
C VAL A 90 -29.33 -49.01 -54.18
N PHE A 91 -29.45 -50.04 -53.33
CA PHE A 91 -29.40 -49.88 -51.87
C PHE A 91 -28.04 -49.31 -51.41
N LEU A 92 -26.92 -49.86 -51.88
CA LEU A 92 -25.59 -49.34 -51.54
C LEU A 92 -25.38 -47.90 -52.04
N LEU A 93 -25.85 -47.56 -53.25
CA LEU A 93 -25.80 -46.20 -53.78
C LEU A 93 -26.60 -45.21 -52.93
N VAL A 94 -27.79 -45.57 -52.46
CA VAL A 94 -28.60 -44.70 -51.59
C VAL A 94 -27.96 -44.56 -50.21
N VAL A 95 -27.52 -45.67 -49.60
CA VAL A 95 -26.94 -45.65 -48.25
C VAL A 95 -25.62 -44.92 -48.22
N LEU A 96 -24.67 -45.29 -49.09
CA LEU A 96 -23.32 -44.74 -49.09
C LEU A 96 -23.21 -43.44 -49.89
N GLY A 97 -24.07 -43.21 -50.89
CA GLY A 97 -24.04 -42.04 -51.77
C GLY A 97 -24.99 -40.90 -51.38
N ILE A 98 -25.96 -41.13 -50.50
CA ILE A 98 -26.89 -40.07 -50.03
C ILE A 98 -26.97 -40.05 -48.51
N LEU A 99 -27.40 -41.15 -47.88
CA LEU A 99 -27.66 -41.15 -46.43
C LEU A 99 -26.39 -40.90 -45.62
N LEU A 100 -25.30 -41.58 -45.94
CA LEU A 100 -24.04 -41.45 -45.22
C LEU A 100 -23.44 -40.04 -45.32
N PRO A 101 -23.32 -39.40 -46.51
CA PRO A 101 -22.91 -38.01 -46.62
C PRO A 101 -23.78 -37.04 -45.82
N VAL A 102 -25.11 -37.19 -45.89
CA VAL A 102 -26.05 -36.37 -45.12
C VAL A 102 -25.84 -36.54 -43.61
N ILE A 103 -25.64 -37.78 -43.14
CA ILE A 103 -25.35 -38.05 -41.71
C ILE A 103 -24.02 -37.42 -41.31
N VAL A 104 -22.99 -37.52 -42.15
CA VAL A 104 -21.67 -36.93 -41.89
C VAL A 104 -21.77 -35.41 -41.80
N GLU A 105 -22.54 -34.79 -42.69
CA GLU A 105 -22.78 -33.35 -42.67
C GLU A 105 -23.57 -32.92 -41.43
N LEU A 106 -24.71 -33.55 -41.13
CA LEU A 106 -25.58 -33.13 -40.02
C LEU A 106 -24.95 -33.38 -38.64
N LYS A 107 -24.31 -34.55 -38.45
CA LYS A 107 -23.76 -34.96 -37.15
C LYS A 107 -22.36 -34.42 -36.92
N TYR A 108 -21.53 -34.40 -37.95
CA TYR A 108 -20.12 -34.04 -37.83
C TYR A 108 -19.78 -32.71 -38.49
N LYS A 109 -20.71 -32.03 -39.16
CA LYS A 109 -20.49 -30.74 -39.85
C LYS A 109 -19.29 -30.78 -40.80
N SER A 110 -19.21 -31.85 -41.60
CA SER A 110 -18.16 -32.05 -42.60
C SER A 110 -18.77 -32.37 -43.97
N LEU A 111 -18.25 -31.71 -45.01
CA LEU A 111 -18.65 -31.92 -46.41
C LEU A 111 -17.82 -33.00 -47.11
N GLN A 112 -16.87 -33.62 -46.42
CA GLN A 112 -15.91 -34.59 -46.96
C GLN A 112 -16.57 -35.71 -47.78
N ALA A 113 -17.62 -36.33 -47.24
CA ALA A 113 -18.33 -37.43 -47.88
C ALA A 113 -19.02 -36.99 -49.19
N PHE A 114 -19.55 -35.76 -49.23
CA PHE A 114 -20.16 -35.16 -50.42
C PHE A 114 -19.12 -34.78 -51.47
N ILE A 115 -17.96 -34.25 -51.05
CA ILE A 115 -16.83 -33.99 -51.93
C ILE A 115 -16.35 -35.30 -52.55
N GLY A 116 -16.18 -36.35 -51.75
CA GLY A 116 -15.79 -37.68 -52.23
C GLY A 116 -16.72 -38.22 -53.32
N ILE A 117 -18.04 -38.08 -53.17
CA ILE A 117 -19.00 -38.50 -54.19
C ILE A 117 -18.92 -37.64 -55.44
N ASN A 118 -18.86 -36.33 -55.31
CA ASN A 118 -18.75 -35.46 -56.48
C ASN A 118 -17.43 -35.63 -57.23
N SER A 119 -16.36 -36.02 -56.53
CA SER A 119 -15.12 -36.43 -57.17
C SER A 119 -15.27 -37.76 -57.94
N ILE A 120 -16.11 -38.70 -57.47
CA ILE A 120 -16.49 -39.90 -58.26
C ILE A 120 -17.23 -39.48 -59.52
N VAL A 121 -18.19 -38.55 -59.41
CA VAL A 121 -18.93 -38.02 -60.57
C VAL A 121 -17.99 -37.38 -61.58
N ALA A 122 -17.08 -36.52 -61.11
CA ALA A 122 -16.07 -35.89 -61.93
C ALA A 122 -15.19 -36.93 -62.64
N TYR A 123 -14.77 -37.98 -61.93
CA TYR A 123 -13.96 -39.05 -62.49
C TYR A 123 -14.67 -39.81 -63.62
N THR A 124 -15.97 -40.08 -63.46
CA THR A 124 -16.75 -40.76 -64.50
C THR A 124 -16.89 -39.94 -65.79
N ALA A 125 -16.81 -38.61 -65.70
CA ALA A 125 -16.82 -37.71 -66.85
C ALA A 125 -15.41 -37.47 -67.42
N PHE A 126 -14.40 -37.31 -66.57
CA PHE A 126 -13.03 -37.00 -66.93
C PHE A 126 -12.02 -37.78 -66.08
N PRO A 127 -11.33 -38.81 -66.62
CA PRO A 127 -10.44 -39.68 -65.84
C PRO A 127 -9.27 -38.98 -65.15
N ALA A 128 -8.81 -37.82 -65.63
CA ALA A 128 -7.74 -37.06 -64.98
C ALA A 128 -8.19 -36.38 -63.67
N SER A 129 -9.50 -36.28 -63.42
CA SER A 129 -10.04 -35.81 -62.14
C SER A 129 -9.92 -36.85 -61.00
N ALA A 130 -9.29 -38.00 -61.25
CA ALA A 130 -8.89 -38.97 -60.23
C ALA A 130 -8.06 -38.35 -59.08
N LEU A 131 -7.34 -37.26 -59.37
CA LEU A 131 -6.62 -36.43 -58.40
C LEU A 131 -7.51 -35.93 -57.25
N PHE A 132 -8.79 -35.68 -57.55
CA PHE A 132 -9.74 -35.07 -56.63
C PHE A 132 -10.47 -36.08 -55.74
N LEU A 133 -10.44 -37.37 -56.07
CA LEU A 133 -11.03 -38.45 -55.25
C LEU A 133 -10.50 -38.43 -53.80
N PHE A 134 -9.31 -37.87 -53.58
CA PHE A 134 -8.68 -37.76 -52.27
C PHE A 134 -8.89 -36.43 -51.56
N ALA A 135 -9.41 -35.41 -52.24
CA ALA A 135 -9.79 -34.15 -51.62
C ALA A 135 -10.94 -34.33 -50.60
N GLY A 136 -11.76 -35.36 -50.79
CA GLY A 136 -12.79 -35.76 -49.83
C GLY A 136 -12.25 -36.42 -48.55
N ILE A 137 -10.99 -36.86 -48.50
CA ILE A 137 -10.39 -37.56 -47.35
C ILE A 137 -9.40 -36.65 -46.59
N SER A 138 -9.08 -35.48 -47.14
CA SER A 138 -7.93 -34.65 -46.75
C SER A 138 -8.17 -33.62 -45.64
N GLU A 139 -9.29 -33.66 -44.92
CA GLU A 139 -9.50 -32.72 -43.79
C GLU A 139 -9.10 -33.40 -42.45
N LYS A 140 -8.32 -32.70 -41.63
CA LYS A 140 -7.71 -33.18 -40.37
C LYS A 140 -8.75 -33.33 -39.23
N ARG A 141 -9.75 -34.20 -39.39
CA ARG A 141 -10.72 -34.53 -38.33
C ARG A 141 -10.32 -35.78 -37.56
N SER A 142 -11.16 -36.21 -36.61
CA SER A 142 -10.90 -37.43 -35.86
C SER A 142 -10.84 -38.62 -36.83
N VAL A 143 -10.04 -39.63 -36.46
CA VAL A 143 -9.93 -40.92 -37.17
C VAL A 143 -11.31 -41.46 -37.58
N LEU A 144 -12.28 -41.41 -36.65
CA LEU A 144 -13.65 -41.87 -36.89
C LEU A 144 -14.34 -41.11 -38.04
N ILE A 145 -14.24 -39.77 -38.06
CA ILE A 145 -14.91 -38.96 -39.07
C ILE A 145 -14.28 -39.22 -40.44
N ASN A 146 -12.96 -39.21 -40.53
CA ASN A 146 -12.26 -39.41 -41.80
C ASN A 146 -12.48 -40.82 -42.36
N SER A 147 -12.50 -41.86 -41.53
CA SER A 147 -12.79 -43.24 -41.96
C SER A 147 -14.24 -43.43 -42.41
N ILE A 148 -15.21 -42.73 -41.81
CA ILE A 148 -16.61 -42.79 -42.23
C ILE A 148 -16.81 -42.00 -43.53
N SER A 149 -16.19 -40.83 -43.66
CA SER A 149 -16.29 -39.98 -44.85
C SER A 149 -15.66 -40.58 -46.10
N SER A 150 -14.75 -41.56 -45.97
CA SER A 150 -14.12 -42.24 -47.11
C SER A 150 -14.93 -43.43 -47.64
N LEU A 151 -15.93 -43.91 -46.89
CA LEU A 151 -16.80 -45.02 -47.29
C LEU A 151 -17.57 -44.80 -48.61
N PRO A 152 -18.00 -43.59 -49.01
CA PRO A 152 -18.63 -43.39 -50.31
C PRO A 152 -17.72 -43.76 -51.50
N LEU A 153 -16.38 -43.66 -51.34
CA LEU A 153 -15.42 -44.08 -52.38
C LEU A 153 -15.38 -45.60 -52.58
N VAL A 154 -15.86 -46.36 -51.58
CA VAL A 154 -15.97 -47.82 -51.68
C VAL A 154 -17.02 -48.22 -52.74
N ILE A 155 -18.05 -47.39 -52.97
CA ILE A 155 -19.05 -47.63 -54.03
C ILE A 155 -18.37 -47.72 -55.40
N TRP A 156 -17.46 -46.80 -55.69
CA TRP A 156 -16.74 -46.74 -56.96
C TRP A 156 -15.78 -47.92 -57.12
N MET A 157 -15.15 -48.40 -56.05
CA MET A 157 -14.26 -49.58 -56.09
C MET A 157 -15.00 -50.90 -56.27
N ILE A 158 -16.28 -50.96 -55.89
CA ILE A 158 -17.14 -52.15 -56.03
C ILE A 158 -17.80 -52.21 -57.42
N TYR A 159 -17.84 -51.10 -58.17
CA TYR A 159 -18.48 -51.03 -59.48
C TYR A 159 -17.46 -50.90 -60.63
N PRO A 160 -17.01 -52.01 -61.24
CA PRO A 160 -16.29 -51.93 -62.50
C PRO A 160 -17.28 -51.95 -63.68
N ASN A 161 -17.37 -50.83 -64.41
CA ASN A 161 -17.65 -50.87 -65.85
C ASN A 161 -16.38 -51.29 -66.65
N PHE A 162 -15.30 -51.68 -65.98
CA PHE A 162 -13.99 -52.00 -66.58
C PHE A 162 -13.48 -53.33 -66.05
N VAL A 163 -13.38 -54.33 -66.94
CA VAL A 163 -12.67 -55.62 -66.78
C VAL A 163 -12.49 -56.06 -65.32
N GLU A 164 -13.43 -56.87 -64.81
CA GLU A 164 -13.50 -57.39 -63.44
C GLU A 164 -12.11 -57.56 -62.78
N PRO A 165 -11.65 -56.58 -61.97
CA PRO A 165 -10.41 -56.75 -61.23
C PRO A 165 -10.65 -57.85 -60.18
N PRO A 166 -9.68 -58.75 -59.96
CA PRO A 166 -9.87 -59.85 -59.03
C PRO A 166 -10.13 -59.33 -57.60
N ILE A 167 -11.02 -59.99 -56.86
CA ILE A 167 -11.55 -59.58 -55.54
C ILE A 167 -10.45 -59.18 -54.54
N TYR A 168 -9.26 -59.79 -54.61
CA TYR A 168 -8.14 -59.45 -53.74
C TYR A 168 -7.60 -58.02 -53.97
N ARG A 169 -7.65 -57.49 -55.21
CA ARG A 169 -7.23 -56.11 -55.53
C ARG A 169 -8.23 -55.08 -54.99
N ILE A 170 -9.52 -55.36 -55.11
CA ILE A 170 -10.60 -54.53 -54.56
C ILE A 170 -10.49 -54.49 -53.04
N SER A 171 -10.30 -55.64 -52.39
CA SER A 171 -10.16 -55.75 -50.94
C SER A 171 -8.94 -54.98 -50.42
N LEU A 172 -7.81 -55.07 -51.12
CA LEU A 172 -6.59 -54.31 -50.78
C LEU A 172 -6.79 -52.81 -50.96
N ALA A 173 -7.46 -52.37 -52.03
CA ALA A 173 -7.73 -50.96 -52.28
C ALA A 173 -8.62 -50.35 -51.20
N ILE A 174 -9.68 -51.05 -50.77
CA ILE A 174 -10.54 -50.63 -49.65
C ILE A 174 -9.73 -50.51 -48.36
N ALA A 175 -8.88 -51.50 -48.05
CA ALA A 175 -8.03 -51.47 -46.86
C ALA A 175 -7.06 -50.27 -46.86
N LEU A 176 -6.47 -49.96 -48.02
CA LEU A 176 -5.56 -48.82 -48.20
C LEU A 176 -6.27 -47.46 -48.04
N VAL A 177 -7.49 -47.31 -48.55
CA VAL A 177 -8.29 -46.09 -48.37
C VAL A 177 -8.63 -45.86 -46.91
N ILE A 178 -9.07 -46.90 -46.19
CA ILE A 178 -9.40 -46.82 -44.76
C ILE A 178 -8.15 -46.54 -43.93
N ALA A 179 -7.04 -47.20 -44.23
CA ALA A 179 -5.76 -46.99 -43.55
C ALA A 179 -5.22 -45.56 -43.76
N GLY A 180 -5.31 -45.05 -45.00
CA GLY A 180 -4.95 -43.67 -45.33
C GLY A 180 -5.77 -42.64 -44.55
N ALA A 181 -7.10 -42.82 -44.55
CA ALA A 181 -8.02 -41.97 -43.79
C ALA A 181 -7.73 -41.99 -42.28
N ALA A 182 -7.41 -43.17 -41.73
CA ALA A 182 -7.08 -43.31 -40.32
C ALA A 182 -5.76 -42.62 -39.95
N ILE A 183 -4.71 -42.77 -40.78
CA ILE A 183 -3.40 -42.12 -40.57
C ILE A 183 -3.53 -40.60 -40.65
N MET A 184 -4.32 -40.08 -41.59
CA MET A 184 -4.63 -38.65 -41.68
C MET A 184 -5.33 -38.14 -40.41
N GLY A 185 -6.22 -38.95 -39.81
CA GLY A 185 -6.94 -38.61 -38.59
C GLY A 185 -6.11 -38.59 -37.30
N LEU A 186 -4.83 -39.00 -37.32
CA LEU A 186 -3.98 -39.06 -36.13
C LEU A 186 -3.46 -37.70 -35.64
N LYS A 187 -3.64 -36.61 -36.42
CA LYS A 187 -3.20 -35.24 -36.08
C LYS A 187 -1.70 -35.14 -35.66
N LYS A 188 -0.85 -36.01 -36.20
CA LYS A 188 0.61 -36.02 -35.95
C LYS A 188 1.38 -35.43 -37.13
N ALA A 189 2.67 -35.13 -36.92
CA ALA A 189 3.54 -34.58 -37.96
C ALA A 189 3.64 -35.42 -39.24
N PHE A 190 3.38 -36.73 -39.14
CA PHE A 190 3.41 -37.65 -40.28
C PHE A 190 2.02 -37.93 -40.89
N SER A 191 0.95 -37.32 -40.38
CA SER A 191 -0.42 -37.56 -40.87
C SER A 191 -0.62 -37.26 -42.37
N PRO A 192 0.09 -36.29 -43.00
CA PRO A 192 -0.04 -36.04 -44.45
C PRO A 192 0.39 -37.23 -45.33
N ILE A 193 1.26 -38.12 -44.83
CA ILE A 193 1.68 -39.33 -45.56
C ILE A 193 0.50 -40.30 -45.77
N GLY A 194 -0.53 -40.21 -44.94
CA GLY A 194 -1.78 -40.96 -45.12
C GLY A 194 -2.49 -40.65 -46.45
N ALA A 195 -2.20 -39.52 -47.10
CA ALA A 195 -2.72 -39.18 -48.43
C ALA A 195 -2.23 -40.13 -49.53
N ALA A 196 -1.06 -40.75 -49.34
CA ALA A 196 -0.43 -41.60 -50.34
C ALA A 196 -1.12 -42.97 -50.48
N LEU A 197 -1.68 -43.51 -49.39
CA LEU A 197 -2.27 -44.85 -49.40
C LEU A 197 -3.53 -44.93 -50.26
N PRO A 198 -4.46 -43.96 -50.22
CA PRO A 198 -5.58 -43.90 -51.16
C PRO A 198 -5.10 -43.79 -52.63
N THR A 199 -4.02 -43.06 -52.92
CA THR A 199 -3.46 -42.96 -54.28
C THR A 199 -2.91 -44.29 -54.79
N VAL A 200 -2.22 -45.04 -53.92
CA VAL A 200 -1.80 -46.40 -54.22
C VAL A 200 -3.00 -47.32 -54.45
N ALA A 201 -4.11 -47.12 -53.73
CA ALA A 201 -5.34 -47.88 -53.93
C ALA A 201 -5.94 -47.70 -55.34
N LEU A 202 -5.87 -46.49 -55.92
CA LEU A 202 -6.35 -46.23 -57.29
C LEU A 202 -5.58 -47.02 -58.36
N TYR A 203 -4.27 -47.17 -58.20
CA TYR A 203 -3.45 -47.96 -59.14
C TYR A 203 -3.92 -49.42 -59.23
N TYR A 204 -4.40 -49.99 -58.12
CA TYR A 204 -4.90 -51.37 -58.08
C TYR A 204 -6.29 -51.55 -58.70
N VAL A 205 -7.07 -50.48 -58.81
CA VAL A 205 -8.47 -50.51 -59.26
C VAL A 205 -8.64 -49.98 -60.69
N VAL A 206 -7.74 -49.09 -61.16
CA VAL A 206 -7.81 -48.47 -62.51
C VAL A 206 -6.67 -48.99 -63.39
N PRO A 207 -6.94 -49.91 -64.33
CA PRO A 207 -5.89 -50.49 -65.18
C PRO A 207 -5.22 -49.50 -66.14
N SER A 208 -5.85 -48.34 -66.40
CA SER A 208 -5.38 -47.33 -67.35
C SER A 208 -4.45 -46.26 -66.73
N LEU A 209 -4.22 -46.28 -65.42
CA LEU A 209 -3.33 -45.32 -64.76
C LEU A 209 -1.86 -45.73 -64.96
N SER A 210 -1.03 -44.80 -65.46
CA SER A 210 0.41 -45.02 -65.50
C SER A 210 1.04 -44.84 -64.11
N VAL A 211 2.17 -45.49 -63.87
CA VAL A 211 2.93 -45.33 -62.61
C VAL A 211 3.36 -43.87 -62.39
N SER A 212 3.69 -43.14 -63.46
CA SER A 212 4.05 -41.72 -63.37
C SER A 212 2.89 -40.86 -62.86
N GLN A 213 1.67 -41.10 -63.36
CA GLN A 213 0.47 -40.38 -62.90
C GLN A 213 0.20 -40.65 -61.42
N VAL A 214 0.40 -41.89 -60.94
CA VAL A 214 0.24 -42.24 -59.52
C VAL A 214 1.24 -41.50 -58.64
N ILE A 215 2.49 -41.36 -59.09
CA ILE A 215 3.54 -40.61 -58.36
C ILE A 215 3.18 -39.12 -58.29
N ASP A 216 2.77 -38.52 -59.41
CA ASP A 216 2.39 -37.09 -59.49
C ASP A 216 1.19 -36.79 -58.59
N VAL A 217 0.17 -37.65 -58.61
CA VAL A 217 -1.02 -37.56 -57.74
C VAL A 217 -0.63 -37.67 -56.27
N THR A 218 0.25 -38.62 -55.93
CA THR A 218 0.69 -38.84 -54.55
C THR A 218 1.45 -37.62 -54.04
N PHE A 219 2.34 -37.07 -54.86
CA PHE A 219 3.12 -35.88 -54.52
C PHE A 219 2.22 -34.65 -54.30
N LEU A 220 1.25 -34.43 -55.18
CA LEU A 220 0.29 -33.33 -55.05
C LEU A 220 -0.57 -33.48 -53.79
N ALA A 221 -1.10 -34.69 -53.54
CA ALA A 221 -1.95 -34.98 -52.39
C ALA A 221 -1.20 -34.79 -51.06
N VAL A 222 0.06 -35.23 -50.96
CA VAL A 222 0.90 -35.00 -49.78
C VAL A 222 1.18 -33.50 -49.59
N THR A 223 1.49 -32.78 -50.67
CA THR A 223 1.84 -31.34 -50.62
C THR A 223 0.69 -30.48 -50.11
N ILE A 224 -0.54 -30.72 -50.60
CA ILE A 224 -1.74 -29.99 -50.14
C ILE A 224 -1.97 -30.17 -48.63
N ASN A 225 -1.67 -31.36 -48.10
CA ASN A 225 -1.88 -31.69 -46.69
C ASN A 225 -0.75 -31.21 -45.76
N ILE A 226 0.41 -30.81 -46.29
CA ILE A 226 1.53 -30.23 -45.50
C ILE A 226 1.25 -28.78 -45.12
N VAL A 227 0.55 -28.00 -45.95
CA VAL A 227 0.32 -26.55 -45.73
C VAL A 227 -0.41 -26.26 -44.41
N PRO A 228 -1.56 -26.88 -44.08
CA PRO A 228 -2.25 -26.63 -42.81
C PRO A 228 -1.42 -27.04 -41.59
N MET A 229 -0.59 -28.08 -41.73
CA MET A 229 0.30 -28.52 -40.65
C MET A 229 1.40 -27.51 -40.32
N ILE A 230 1.99 -26.87 -41.34
CA ILE A 230 3.00 -25.83 -41.13
C ILE A 230 2.38 -24.62 -40.40
N LEU A 231 1.16 -24.22 -40.77
CA LEU A 231 0.44 -23.11 -40.14
C LEU A 231 0.11 -23.40 -38.66
N GLU A 232 -0.42 -24.59 -38.36
CA GLU A 232 -0.74 -25.04 -36.99
C GLU A 232 0.52 -25.04 -36.09
N PHE A 233 1.65 -25.49 -36.63
CA PHE A 233 2.92 -25.51 -35.91
C PHE A 233 3.47 -24.10 -35.62
N GLN A 234 3.33 -23.18 -36.58
CA GLN A 234 3.70 -21.78 -36.39
C GLN A 234 2.81 -21.09 -35.35
N GLU A 235 1.50 -21.35 -35.36
CA GLU A 235 0.55 -20.79 -34.41
C GLU A 235 0.87 -21.21 -32.97
N LYS A 236 1.05 -22.51 -32.74
CA LYS A 236 1.40 -23.06 -31.42
C LYS A 236 2.68 -22.43 -30.86
N ARG A 237 3.70 -22.28 -31.70
CA ARG A 237 4.98 -21.66 -31.32
C ARG A 237 4.84 -20.17 -30.98
N SER A 238 3.95 -19.45 -31.69
CA SER A 238 3.68 -18.04 -31.41
C SER A 238 2.96 -17.84 -30.07
N ILE A 239 2.00 -18.71 -29.75
CA ILE A 239 1.23 -18.66 -28.50
C ILE A 239 2.18 -18.92 -27.32
N GLU A 240 2.97 -19.99 -27.39
CA GLU A 240 3.95 -20.33 -26.34
C GLU A 240 4.96 -19.20 -26.09
N ARG A 241 5.44 -18.54 -27.16
CA ARG A 241 6.34 -17.38 -27.03
C ARG A 241 5.67 -16.17 -26.39
N SER A 242 4.42 -15.88 -26.75
CA SER A 242 3.66 -14.77 -26.18
C SER A 242 3.35 -14.97 -24.69
N GLU A 243 3.01 -16.19 -24.28
CA GLU A 243 2.79 -16.52 -22.86
C GLU A 243 4.09 -16.44 -22.05
N PHE A 244 5.20 -16.89 -22.63
CA PHE A 244 6.53 -16.77 -22.03
C PHE A 244 6.92 -15.30 -21.80
N GLU A 245 6.76 -14.43 -22.81
CA GLU A 245 7.07 -13.00 -22.70
C GLU A 245 6.18 -12.29 -21.67
N LEU A 246 4.88 -12.62 -21.61
CA LEU A 246 3.97 -12.07 -20.61
C LEU A 246 4.38 -12.46 -19.18
N LEU A 247 4.68 -13.75 -18.95
CA LEU A 247 5.15 -14.24 -17.65
C LEU A 247 6.46 -13.56 -17.24
N ARG A 248 7.43 -13.49 -18.16
CA ARG A 248 8.73 -12.85 -17.93
C ARG A 248 8.58 -11.37 -17.58
N ASN A 249 7.78 -10.62 -18.34
CA ASN A 249 7.58 -9.19 -18.10
C ASN A 249 6.85 -8.90 -16.78
N SER A 250 5.82 -9.70 -16.46
CA SER A 250 5.10 -9.58 -15.18
C SER A 250 6.00 -9.87 -13.98
N LEU A 251 6.83 -10.91 -14.08
CA LEU A 251 7.80 -11.25 -13.04
C LEU A 251 8.87 -10.17 -12.91
N ASN A 252 9.40 -9.65 -14.03
CA ASN A 252 10.40 -8.59 -14.05
C ASN A 252 9.90 -7.34 -13.31
N SER A 253 8.70 -6.88 -13.65
CA SER A 253 8.07 -5.72 -13.00
C SER A 253 7.83 -5.94 -11.51
N SER A 254 7.40 -7.14 -11.11
CA SER A 254 7.18 -7.47 -9.69
C SER A 254 8.49 -7.50 -8.89
N MET A 255 9.58 -7.98 -9.49
CA MET A 255 10.91 -8.02 -8.87
C MET A 255 11.51 -6.62 -8.76
N GLU A 256 11.39 -5.79 -9.80
CA GLU A 256 11.83 -4.39 -9.77
C GLU A 256 11.14 -3.59 -8.65
N GLU A 257 9.81 -3.73 -8.51
CA GLU A 257 9.07 -3.05 -7.45
C GLU A 257 9.54 -3.50 -6.05
N ALA A 258 9.78 -4.80 -5.84
CA ALA A 258 10.29 -5.33 -4.58
C ALA A 258 11.71 -4.83 -4.27
N ILE A 259 12.60 -4.80 -5.27
CA ILE A 259 13.97 -4.28 -5.16
C ILE A 259 13.95 -2.79 -4.79
N ILE A 260 13.17 -1.96 -5.48
CA ILE A 260 13.02 -0.53 -5.18
C ILE A 260 12.49 -0.34 -3.75
N SER A 261 11.53 -1.18 -3.34
CA SER A 261 10.98 -1.13 -1.98
C SER A 261 12.04 -1.40 -0.92
N LEU A 262 12.88 -2.42 -1.12
CA LEU A 262 14.01 -2.73 -0.24
C LEU A 262 15.09 -1.64 -0.23
N GLN A 263 15.40 -1.02 -1.38
CA GLN A 263 16.34 0.11 -1.46
C GLN A 263 15.87 1.34 -0.69
N ARG A 264 14.55 1.55 -0.60
CA ARG A 264 13.99 2.62 0.24
C ARG A 264 14.10 2.24 1.72
N LEU A 265 13.76 1.00 2.07
CA LEU A 265 13.82 0.52 3.45
C LEU A 265 15.24 0.44 4.02
N SER A 266 16.26 0.19 3.19
CA SER A 266 17.66 0.20 3.63
C SER A 266 18.13 1.58 4.12
N LYS A 267 17.40 2.65 3.79
CA LYS A 267 17.70 4.03 4.22
C LYS A 267 16.91 4.49 5.44
N VAL A 268 16.08 3.62 6.02
CA VAL A 268 15.32 3.93 7.24
C VAL A 268 16.31 4.06 8.41
N ASP A 269 16.07 5.03 9.29
CA ASP A 269 16.85 5.27 10.51
C ASP A 269 16.54 4.22 11.59
N ASN A 270 16.83 2.96 11.26
CA ASN A 270 16.74 1.79 12.14
C ASN A 270 17.76 0.75 11.66
N GLU A 271 18.81 0.52 12.43
CA GLU A 271 19.94 -0.32 12.02
C GLU A 271 19.52 -1.76 11.69
N ARG A 272 18.60 -2.35 12.48
CA ARG A 272 18.13 -3.73 12.25
C ARG A 272 17.35 -3.83 10.95
N LEU A 273 16.36 -2.96 10.76
CA LEU A 273 15.51 -2.96 9.57
C LEU A 273 16.29 -2.59 8.30
N SER A 274 17.21 -1.62 8.40
CA SER A 274 18.14 -1.25 7.32
C SER A 274 19.06 -2.42 6.93
N SER A 275 19.63 -3.12 7.91
CA SER A 275 20.49 -4.28 7.66
C SER A 275 19.73 -5.46 7.03
N LEU A 276 18.50 -5.70 7.48
CA LEU A 276 17.61 -6.72 6.93
C LEU A 276 17.27 -6.39 5.47
N ALA A 277 16.83 -5.16 5.20
CA ALA A 277 16.49 -4.71 3.86
C ALA A 277 17.68 -4.80 2.89
N SER A 278 18.89 -4.46 3.36
CA SER A 278 20.12 -4.55 2.55
C SER A 278 20.48 -6.00 2.21
N LYS A 279 20.39 -6.93 3.16
CA LYS A 279 20.64 -8.37 2.87
C LYS A 279 19.62 -8.93 1.89
N SER A 280 18.35 -8.59 2.08
CA SER A 280 17.27 -9.01 1.18
C SER A 280 17.41 -8.43 -0.22
N LEU A 281 17.98 -7.23 -0.35
CA LEU A 281 18.24 -6.58 -1.64
C LEU A 281 19.22 -7.39 -2.48
N ASP A 282 20.33 -7.86 -1.90
CA ASP A 282 21.33 -8.66 -2.59
C ASP A 282 20.71 -9.97 -3.11
N LEU A 283 19.88 -10.61 -2.30
CA LEU A 283 19.18 -11.85 -2.63
C LEU A 283 18.19 -11.65 -3.81
N LEU A 284 17.33 -10.63 -3.76
CA LEU A 284 16.40 -10.35 -4.86
C LEU A 284 17.11 -9.89 -6.14
N THR A 285 18.22 -9.17 -6.02
CA THR A 285 19.04 -8.76 -7.17
C THR A 285 19.70 -9.96 -7.85
N SER A 286 20.14 -10.97 -7.08
CA SER A 286 20.61 -12.24 -7.64
C SER A 286 19.52 -12.95 -8.44
N LEU A 287 18.31 -13.08 -7.89
CA LEU A 287 17.19 -13.72 -8.58
C LEU A 287 16.77 -12.95 -9.84
N TYR A 288 16.84 -11.62 -9.80
CA TYR A 288 16.58 -10.77 -10.97
C TYR A 288 17.60 -11.02 -12.09
N ASN A 289 18.88 -11.16 -11.74
CA ASN A 289 19.93 -11.54 -12.68
C ASN A 289 19.72 -12.95 -13.25
N ASP A 290 19.22 -13.89 -12.46
CA ASP A 290 18.87 -15.23 -12.94
C ASP A 290 17.71 -15.20 -13.95
N LEU A 291 16.68 -14.38 -13.72
CA LEU A 291 15.59 -14.16 -14.67
C LEU A 291 16.10 -13.64 -16.02
N SER A 292 17.09 -12.74 -16.01
CA SER A 292 17.66 -12.16 -17.24
C SER A 292 18.31 -13.22 -18.15
N LYS A 293 18.82 -14.31 -17.55
CA LYS A 293 19.47 -15.43 -18.24
C LYS A 293 18.50 -16.52 -18.70
N CYS A 294 17.24 -16.48 -18.28
CA CYS A 294 16.24 -17.47 -18.66
C CYS A 294 15.80 -17.30 -20.13
N ASN A 295 16.02 -18.36 -20.92
CA ASN A 295 15.59 -18.45 -22.32
C ASN A 295 14.38 -19.38 -22.53
N GLU A 296 13.93 -20.05 -21.48
CA GLU A 296 12.86 -21.06 -21.54
C GLU A 296 11.85 -20.86 -20.41
N ARG A 297 10.60 -21.24 -20.66
CA ARG A 297 9.48 -21.11 -19.71
C ARG A 297 9.76 -21.78 -18.36
N LYS A 298 10.34 -22.98 -18.39
CA LYS A 298 10.64 -23.75 -17.17
C LYS A 298 11.59 -23.00 -16.23
N CYS A 299 12.62 -22.33 -16.79
CA CYS A 299 13.54 -21.48 -16.02
C CYS A 299 12.80 -20.31 -15.35
N THR A 300 11.93 -19.61 -16.09
CA THR A 300 11.14 -18.50 -15.56
C THR A 300 10.18 -18.94 -14.45
N GLU A 301 9.54 -20.11 -14.59
CA GLU A 301 8.66 -20.69 -13.57
C GLU A 301 9.43 -21.05 -12.28
N GLU A 302 10.63 -21.62 -12.41
CA GLU A 302 11.51 -21.91 -11.27
C GLU A 302 11.95 -20.63 -10.53
N VAL A 303 12.33 -19.58 -11.28
CA VAL A 303 12.67 -18.27 -10.67
C VAL A 303 11.44 -17.63 -10.03
N SER A 304 10.26 -17.73 -10.64
CA SER A 304 9.00 -17.22 -10.07
C SER A 304 8.66 -17.86 -8.73
N LEU A 305 8.83 -19.18 -8.61
CA LEU A 305 8.62 -19.92 -7.36
C LEU A 305 9.60 -19.52 -6.27
N LYS A 306 10.89 -19.37 -6.62
CA LYS A 306 11.91 -18.88 -5.68
C LYS A 306 11.60 -17.46 -5.22
N PHE A 307 11.35 -16.55 -6.17
CA PHE A 307 11.00 -15.16 -5.87
C PHE A 307 9.79 -15.05 -4.95
N SER A 308 8.72 -15.80 -5.21
CA SER A 308 7.50 -15.73 -4.39
C SER A 308 7.75 -16.17 -2.95
N ARG A 309 8.53 -17.22 -2.74
CA ARG A 309 8.90 -17.70 -1.38
C ARG A 309 9.77 -16.72 -0.64
N GLU A 310 10.81 -16.22 -1.30
CA GLU A 310 11.75 -15.25 -0.71
C GLU A 310 11.03 -13.93 -0.42
N LYS A 311 10.16 -13.46 -1.32
CA LYS A 311 9.32 -12.28 -1.11
C LYS A 311 8.48 -12.41 0.16
N GLU A 312 7.77 -13.53 0.33
CA GLU A 312 6.91 -13.77 1.50
C GLU A 312 7.72 -13.83 2.80
N GLU A 313 8.89 -14.46 2.78
CA GLU A 313 9.77 -14.54 3.95
C GLU A 313 10.35 -13.17 4.32
N ILE A 314 10.80 -12.39 3.34
CA ILE A 314 11.29 -11.02 3.56
C ILE A 314 10.17 -10.15 4.12
N GLU A 315 8.96 -10.23 3.57
CA GLU A 315 7.79 -9.50 4.06
C GLU A 315 7.50 -9.82 5.53
N ARG A 316 7.52 -11.11 5.89
CA ARG A 316 7.33 -11.57 7.28
C ARG A 316 8.41 -11.04 8.22
N GLN A 317 9.68 -11.12 7.83
CA GLN A 317 10.79 -10.65 8.67
C GLN A 317 10.74 -9.13 8.91
N ILE A 318 10.36 -8.35 7.89
CA ILE A 318 10.16 -6.91 8.03
C ILE A 318 8.98 -6.61 8.96
N ASP A 319 7.87 -7.33 8.80
CA ASP A 319 6.67 -7.18 9.65
C ASP A 319 6.98 -7.49 11.13
N ASP A 320 7.72 -8.59 11.39
CA ASP A 320 8.15 -8.99 12.73
C ASP A 320 9.07 -7.95 13.38
N GLU A 321 10.04 -7.40 12.64
CA GLU A 321 10.91 -6.35 13.18
C GLU A 321 10.16 -5.04 13.40
N LEU A 322 9.25 -4.66 12.50
CA LEU A 322 8.40 -3.48 12.69
C LEU A 322 7.51 -3.63 13.93
N PHE A 323 6.91 -4.81 14.11
CA PHE A 323 6.11 -5.13 15.29
C PHE A 323 6.94 -5.00 16.57
N LYS A 324 8.15 -5.58 16.61
CA LYS A 324 9.05 -5.45 17.77
C LYS A 324 9.37 -3.99 18.08
N VAL A 325 9.67 -3.18 17.07
CA VAL A 325 9.96 -1.74 17.25
C VAL A 325 8.75 -1.02 17.85
N ILE A 326 7.55 -1.26 17.32
CA ILE A 326 6.31 -0.63 17.82
C ILE A 326 6.03 -1.05 19.26
N VAL A 327 6.12 -2.35 19.58
CA VAL A 327 5.88 -2.87 20.93
C VAL A 327 6.88 -2.28 21.93
N GLN A 328 8.18 -2.32 21.62
CA GLN A 328 9.22 -1.76 22.49
C GLN A 328 9.03 -0.26 22.72
N PHE A 329 8.69 0.49 21.67
CA PHE A 329 8.36 1.89 21.79
C PHE A 329 7.14 2.10 22.71
N ASN A 330 6.03 1.41 22.46
CA ASN A 330 4.79 1.58 23.21
C ASN A 330 4.93 1.17 24.69
N GLU A 331 5.71 0.13 25.01
CA GLU A 331 6.00 -0.26 26.39
C GLU A 331 6.76 0.82 27.16
N LYS A 332 7.82 1.37 26.56
CA LYS A 332 8.59 2.46 27.15
C LYS A 332 7.78 3.75 27.21
N ALA A 333 7.02 4.06 26.17
CA ALA A 333 6.12 5.21 26.12
C ALA A 333 5.02 5.11 27.19
N LYS A 334 4.53 3.91 27.51
CA LYS A 334 3.60 3.70 28.62
C LYS A 334 4.20 4.09 29.97
N LYS A 335 5.48 3.78 30.22
CA LYS A 335 6.18 4.20 31.44
C LYS A 335 6.31 5.72 31.52
N LEU A 336 6.74 6.36 30.44
CA LEU A 336 6.87 7.82 30.35
C LEU A 336 5.52 8.55 30.46
N ARG A 337 4.44 7.99 29.90
CA ARG A 337 3.07 8.52 30.07
C ARG A 337 2.59 8.46 31.50
N LYS A 338 2.96 7.43 32.27
CA LYS A 338 2.65 7.39 33.72
C LYS A 338 3.31 8.53 34.49
N LEU A 339 4.41 9.08 33.96
CA LEU A 339 5.05 10.28 34.49
C LEU A 339 4.42 11.59 33.93
N ASN A 340 3.29 11.52 33.23
CA ASN A 340 2.61 12.65 32.58
C ASN A 340 3.36 13.29 31.40
N LEU A 341 4.18 12.52 30.67
CA LEU A 341 4.76 13.00 29.40
C LEU A 341 3.81 12.79 28.19
N PRO A 342 3.75 13.77 27.27
CA PRO A 342 2.85 13.74 26.12
C PRO A 342 3.40 12.86 24.98
N LEU A 343 3.25 11.54 25.11
CA LEU A 343 3.61 10.56 24.09
C LEU A 343 2.36 9.91 23.48
N GLY A 344 2.29 9.85 22.16
CA GLY A 344 1.26 9.10 21.45
C GLY A 344 1.54 7.59 21.48
N GLU A 345 0.47 6.79 21.43
CA GLU A 345 0.60 5.37 21.07
C GLU A 345 0.69 5.25 19.55
N VAL A 346 1.58 4.37 19.10
CA VAL A 346 1.67 4.01 17.69
C VAL A 346 0.89 2.73 17.52
N SER A 347 -0.17 2.78 16.72
CA SER A 347 -0.99 1.61 16.46
C SER A 347 -0.21 0.58 15.65
N ILE A 348 -0.37 -0.68 16.05
CA ILE A 348 0.03 -1.81 15.22
C ILE A 348 -1.03 -1.89 14.13
N GLY A 349 -0.63 -1.70 12.87
CA GLY A 349 -1.56 -1.76 11.75
C GLY A 349 -2.09 -3.19 11.62
N GLU A 350 -3.38 -3.33 11.29
CA GLU A 350 -3.95 -4.66 10.94
C GLU A 350 -3.42 -5.18 9.59
N ARG A 351 -2.74 -4.33 8.82
CA ARG A 351 -2.21 -4.67 7.51
C ARG A 351 -0.82 -5.28 7.65
N LYS A 352 -0.68 -6.50 7.14
CA LYS A 352 0.63 -7.13 6.92
C LYS A 352 1.46 -6.30 5.95
N PHE A 353 2.74 -6.13 6.24
CA PHE A 353 3.68 -5.49 5.34
C PHE A 353 3.74 -6.22 3.98
N THR A 354 3.85 -5.44 2.89
CA THR A 354 4.03 -5.95 1.53
C THR A 354 5.17 -5.20 0.82
N LEU A 355 6.00 -5.92 0.06
CA LEU A 355 7.10 -5.36 -0.74
C LEU A 355 6.59 -4.63 -1.98
N ASN A 356 5.98 -3.47 -1.72
CA ASN A 356 5.51 -2.51 -2.71
C ASN A 356 5.56 -1.10 -2.10
N SER A 357 5.20 -0.10 -2.90
CA SER A 357 5.12 1.30 -2.46
C SER A 357 4.30 1.49 -1.18
N SER A 358 3.13 0.87 -1.08
CA SER A 358 2.22 1.01 0.07
C SER A 358 2.79 0.46 1.38
N GLY A 359 3.52 -0.65 1.34
CA GLY A 359 4.16 -1.22 2.52
C GLY A 359 5.33 -0.36 3.00
N VAL A 360 6.12 0.20 2.07
CA VAL A 360 7.20 1.13 2.41
C VAL A 360 6.65 2.40 3.06
N ASP A 361 5.60 2.97 2.50
CA ASP A 361 4.96 4.18 3.04
C ASP A 361 4.37 3.92 4.44
N TYR A 362 3.84 2.71 4.67
CA TYR A 362 3.43 2.27 6.01
C TYR A 362 4.59 2.29 7.00
N VAL A 363 5.74 1.70 6.67
CA VAL A 363 6.94 1.72 7.53
C VAL A 363 7.35 3.17 7.86
N TYR A 364 7.44 4.05 6.86
CA TYR A 364 7.77 5.46 7.10
C TYR A 364 6.75 6.17 7.98
N SER A 365 5.45 5.88 7.83
CA SER A 365 4.41 6.48 8.66
C SER A 365 4.55 6.09 10.15
N VAL A 366 4.96 4.85 10.42
CA VAL A 366 5.25 4.36 11.78
C VAL A 366 6.42 5.14 12.38
N PHE A 367 7.56 5.20 11.69
CA PHE A 367 8.75 5.92 12.19
C PHE A 367 8.51 7.42 12.34
N SER A 368 7.74 8.03 11.42
CA SER A 368 7.33 9.43 11.54
C SER A 368 6.48 9.68 12.79
N SER A 369 5.51 8.80 13.08
CA SER A 369 4.66 8.89 14.27
C SER A 369 5.46 8.73 15.57
N ILE A 370 6.43 7.82 15.58
CA ILE A 370 7.40 7.68 16.69
C ILE A 370 8.18 8.98 16.87
N SER A 371 8.78 9.52 15.80
CA SER A 371 9.59 10.75 15.89
C SER A 371 8.78 11.95 16.40
N LEU A 372 7.57 12.16 15.88
CA LEU A 372 6.70 13.27 16.31
C LEU A 372 6.35 13.16 17.81
N SER A 373 6.08 11.94 18.27
CA SER A 373 5.80 11.68 19.68
C SER A 373 7.02 11.98 20.55
N LEU A 374 8.21 11.52 20.14
CA LEU A 374 9.45 11.80 20.86
C LEU A 374 9.76 13.29 20.90
N ASP A 375 9.52 14.03 19.81
CA ASP A 375 9.76 15.48 19.76
C ASP A 375 8.92 16.25 20.77
N SER A 376 7.64 15.91 20.90
CA SER A 376 6.73 16.49 21.89
C SER A 376 7.25 16.27 23.32
N ALA A 377 7.64 15.03 23.64
CA ALA A 377 8.14 14.69 24.96
C ALA A 377 9.52 15.29 25.25
N VAL A 378 10.42 15.37 24.27
CA VAL A 378 11.73 16.05 24.42
C VAL A 378 11.52 17.53 24.70
N LYS A 379 10.58 18.18 24.01
CA LYS A 379 10.26 19.59 24.26
C LYS A 379 9.72 19.79 25.68
N SER A 380 8.80 18.94 26.12
CA SER A 380 8.26 19.01 27.49
C SER A 380 9.35 18.82 28.54
N LEU A 381 10.23 17.82 28.38
CA LEU A 381 11.36 17.58 29.29
C LEU A 381 12.34 18.76 29.32
N ASN A 382 12.66 19.35 28.16
CA ASN A 382 13.51 20.54 28.07
C ASN A 382 12.90 21.73 28.82
N GLU A 383 11.61 21.98 28.64
CA GLU A 383 10.91 23.09 29.30
C GLU A 383 10.86 22.90 30.83
N THR A 384 10.64 21.66 31.28
CA THR A 384 10.71 21.32 32.71
C THR A 384 12.12 21.50 33.25
N ALA A 385 13.14 20.90 32.62
CA ALA A 385 14.53 21.00 33.06
C ALA A 385 15.01 22.47 33.14
N LYS A 386 14.66 23.30 32.14
CA LYS A 386 14.94 24.73 32.15
C LYS A 386 14.24 25.45 33.30
N SER A 387 12.97 25.13 33.55
CA SER A 387 12.20 25.74 34.64
C SER A 387 12.78 25.36 36.01
N LEU A 388 13.15 24.09 36.20
CA LEU A 388 13.80 23.64 37.43
C LEU A 388 15.18 24.27 37.63
N ASN A 389 15.96 24.46 36.56
CA ASN A 389 17.24 25.17 36.63
C ASN A 389 17.03 26.64 37.03
N GLN A 390 16.01 27.32 36.50
CA GLN A 390 15.66 28.68 36.93
C GLN A 390 15.24 28.74 38.40
N ILE A 391 14.50 27.73 38.87
CA ILE A 391 14.01 27.68 40.24
C ILE A 391 15.15 27.40 41.23
N PHE A 392 15.99 26.40 40.96
CA PHE A 392 16.99 25.90 41.92
C PHE A 392 18.44 26.30 41.63
N GLY A 393 18.72 26.94 40.49
CA GLY A 393 20.08 27.31 40.06
C GLY A 393 21.00 26.12 39.74
N THR A 394 20.45 24.91 39.67
CA THR A 394 21.19 23.68 39.35
C THR A 394 21.17 23.42 37.85
N ASN A 395 22.36 23.38 37.25
CA ASN A 395 22.47 23.08 35.83
C ASN A 395 22.25 21.58 35.57
N PHE A 396 21.04 21.23 35.19
CA PHE A 396 20.71 19.88 34.70
C PHE A 396 21.32 19.71 33.30
N ASN A 397 22.61 19.35 33.22
CA ASN A 397 23.31 19.02 31.98
C ASN A 397 22.77 17.71 31.39
N LEU A 398 21.59 17.79 30.75
CA LEU A 398 20.92 16.64 30.16
C LEU A 398 21.08 16.70 28.64
N LEU A 399 21.80 15.73 28.07
CA LEU A 399 21.84 15.51 26.62
C LEU A 399 20.49 14.92 26.19
N LEU A 400 19.50 15.79 26.04
CA LEU A 400 18.17 15.44 25.58
C LEU A 400 18.23 15.04 24.10
N SER A 401 18.16 13.73 23.87
CA SER A 401 18.15 13.14 22.52
C SER A 401 16.79 12.53 22.21
N LYS A 402 16.47 12.38 20.92
CA LYS A 402 15.27 11.65 20.44
C LYS A 402 15.38 10.13 20.62
N ASN A 403 15.92 9.69 21.76
CA ASN A 403 16.04 8.29 22.12
C ASN A 403 15.20 8.05 23.38
N ILE A 404 14.19 7.19 23.24
CA ILE A 404 13.23 6.90 24.30
C ILE A 404 13.87 6.34 25.59
N ASP A 405 15.00 5.62 25.47
CA ASP A 405 15.74 5.11 26.63
C ASP A 405 16.40 6.24 27.41
N LYS A 406 17.08 7.14 26.71
CA LYS A 406 17.67 8.33 27.32
C LYS A 406 16.62 9.25 27.93
N MET A 407 15.40 9.28 27.37
CA MET A 407 14.29 10.05 27.93
C MET A 407 13.78 9.47 29.25
N LEU A 408 13.76 8.14 29.39
CA LEU A 408 13.47 7.49 30.67
C LEU A 408 14.51 7.86 31.72
N GLU A 409 15.80 7.68 31.41
CA GLU A 409 16.90 8.04 32.30
C GLU A 409 16.85 9.52 32.72
N THR A 410 16.59 10.41 31.76
CA THR A 410 16.46 11.84 32.02
C THR A 410 15.26 12.15 32.91
N SER A 411 14.13 11.47 32.70
CA SER A 411 12.94 11.68 33.52
C SER A 411 13.17 11.25 34.96
N GLU A 412 13.82 10.11 35.17
CA GLU A 412 14.19 9.62 36.49
C GLU A 412 15.18 10.56 37.19
N ALA A 413 16.13 11.14 36.46
CA ALA A 413 17.06 12.11 37.01
C ALA A 413 16.38 13.41 37.46
N LEU A 414 15.40 13.92 36.70
CA LEU A 414 14.65 15.13 37.03
C LEU A 414 13.67 14.94 38.18
N LEU A 415 13.18 13.72 38.39
CA LEU A 415 12.23 13.36 39.45
C LEU A 415 12.91 12.58 40.58
N ASN A 416 14.23 12.71 40.71
CA ASN A 416 14.96 12.03 41.76
C ASN A 416 14.60 12.58 43.15
N ARG A 417 14.91 11.81 44.19
CA ARG A 417 14.56 12.15 45.57
C ARG A 417 15.13 13.50 46.02
N GLU A 418 16.36 13.84 45.64
CA GLU A 418 16.99 15.11 46.03
C GLU A 418 16.25 16.32 45.44
N VAL A 419 15.84 16.23 44.17
CA VAL A 419 15.07 17.28 43.50
C VAL A 419 13.67 17.40 44.13
N VAL A 420 13.01 16.28 44.43
CA VAL A 420 11.71 16.26 45.09
C VAL A 420 11.78 16.88 46.49
N ASP A 421 12.81 16.56 47.27
CA ASP A 421 13.00 17.13 48.61
C ASP A 421 13.21 18.65 48.53
N ARG A 422 13.97 19.14 47.52
CA ARG A 422 14.11 20.58 47.25
C ARG A 422 12.80 21.26 46.86
N MET A 423 11.95 20.59 46.07
CA MET A 423 10.61 21.07 45.75
C MET A 423 9.73 21.18 47.00
N LYS A 424 9.77 20.18 47.89
CA LYS A 424 9.05 20.23 49.17
C LYS A 424 9.51 21.43 50.01
N CYS A 425 10.82 21.65 50.13
CA CYS A 425 11.36 22.82 50.83
C CYS A 425 10.91 24.15 50.22
N LEU A 426 10.91 24.26 48.89
CA LEU A 426 10.46 25.46 48.19
C LEU A 426 8.98 25.76 48.50
N ILE A 427 8.11 24.75 48.43
CA ILE A 427 6.69 24.89 48.74
C ILE A 427 6.49 25.45 50.16
N GLU A 428 7.25 24.96 51.14
CA GLU A 428 7.14 25.45 52.51
C GLU A 428 7.61 26.91 52.64
N ILE A 429 8.72 27.28 52.00
CA ILE A 429 9.18 28.69 51.94
C ILE A 429 8.11 29.58 51.30
N GLU A 430 7.54 29.15 50.18
CA GLU A 430 6.51 29.88 49.45
C GLU A 430 5.24 30.07 50.29
N LYS A 431 4.78 29.03 50.99
CA LYS A 431 3.65 29.12 51.92
C LYS A 431 3.95 30.10 53.05
N ASP A 432 5.15 30.03 53.64
CA ASP A 432 5.57 30.91 54.72
C ASP A 432 5.57 32.38 54.29
N ILE A 433 6.09 32.68 53.09
CA ILE A 433 6.02 34.02 52.51
C ILE A 433 4.57 34.47 52.39
N LEU A 434 3.72 33.64 51.78
CA LEU A 434 2.31 34.00 51.58
C LEU A 434 1.61 34.21 52.92
N VAL A 435 1.84 33.39 53.94
CA VAL A 435 1.21 33.55 55.26
C VAL A 435 1.70 34.83 55.95
N LYS A 436 3.01 35.03 56.02
CA LYS A 436 3.64 36.11 56.80
C LYS A 436 3.55 37.49 56.13
N LEU A 437 3.44 37.58 54.80
CA LEU A 437 3.35 38.85 54.08
C LEU A 437 2.06 39.60 54.42
N ASN A 438 2.14 40.77 55.04
CA ASN A 438 1.02 41.54 55.57
C ASN A 438 0.54 42.64 54.60
N ASP A 439 0.11 42.25 53.40
CA ASP A 439 -0.57 43.15 52.46
C ASP A 439 -2.05 42.76 52.29
N ASN A 440 -2.94 43.61 52.80
CA ASN A 440 -4.40 43.43 52.72
C ASN A 440 -4.95 43.56 51.29
N SER A 441 -4.23 44.20 50.37
CA SER A 441 -4.68 44.40 48.99
C SER A 441 -4.67 43.10 48.17
N ILE A 442 -3.91 42.09 48.60
CA ILE A 442 -3.72 40.82 47.88
C ILE A 442 -4.23 39.59 48.65
N THR A 443 -5.01 39.76 49.72
CA THR A 443 -5.46 38.65 50.58
C THR A 443 -6.15 37.52 49.81
N GLN A 444 -7.02 37.83 48.85
CA GLN A 444 -7.71 36.80 48.05
C GLN A 444 -6.75 36.02 47.14
N LEU A 445 -5.78 36.72 46.54
CA LEU A 445 -4.75 36.08 45.72
C LEU A 445 -3.86 35.17 46.56
N LYS A 446 -3.45 35.62 47.77
CA LYS A 446 -2.69 34.80 48.72
C LYS A 446 -3.43 33.51 49.08
N LEU A 447 -4.72 33.60 49.44
CA LEU A 447 -5.53 32.43 49.78
C LEU A 447 -5.63 31.43 48.62
N LYS A 448 -5.79 31.94 47.40
CA LYS A 448 -5.76 31.11 46.19
C LYS A 448 -4.41 30.40 46.03
N LEU A 449 -3.30 31.12 46.09
CA LEU A 449 -1.96 30.55 45.90
C LEU A 449 -1.59 29.52 46.98
N VAL A 450 -1.94 29.77 48.25
CA VAL A 450 -1.76 28.79 49.33
C VAL A 450 -2.58 27.52 49.08
N ARG A 451 -3.83 27.67 48.59
CA ARG A 451 -4.65 26.52 48.21
C ARG A 451 -4.01 25.75 47.06
N ASP A 452 -3.55 26.45 46.02
CA ASP A 452 -2.90 25.83 44.86
C ASP A 452 -1.65 25.05 45.29
N LEU A 453 -0.81 25.60 46.18
CA LEU A 453 0.35 24.90 46.74
C LEU A 453 -0.01 23.68 47.59
N ASN A 454 -1.09 23.74 48.37
CA ASN A 454 -1.55 22.61 49.19
C ASN A 454 -2.12 21.45 48.37
N LEU A 455 -2.50 21.68 47.11
CA LEU A 455 -2.98 20.64 46.20
C LEU A 455 -1.84 19.88 45.51
N ILE A 456 -0.60 20.37 45.61
CA ILE A 456 0.57 19.73 45.01
C ILE A 456 1.02 18.59 45.94
N ASP A 457 0.66 17.36 45.57
CA ASP A 457 1.08 16.14 46.28
C ASP A 457 2.45 15.68 45.77
N LEU A 458 3.48 15.81 46.61
CA LEU A 458 4.85 15.41 46.26
C LEU A 458 5.25 14.00 46.77
N ASP A 459 4.30 13.16 47.16
CA ASP A 459 4.59 11.78 47.56
C ASP A 459 4.65 10.82 46.36
N ASN A 460 3.94 11.12 45.27
CA ASN A 460 4.03 10.42 43.97
C ASN A 460 4.26 11.41 42.82
N VAL A 461 5.45 12.00 42.75
CA VAL A 461 5.74 13.09 41.82
C VAL A 461 5.74 12.62 40.36
N THR A 462 4.94 13.31 39.53
CA THR A 462 5.02 13.25 38.07
C THR A 462 5.33 14.64 37.49
N PHE A 463 5.49 14.75 36.17
CA PHE A 463 5.69 16.05 35.53
C PHE A 463 4.48 16.97 35.65
N TYR A 464 3.29 16.45 36.00
CA TYR A 464 2.12 17.27 36.27
C TYR A 464 2.30 18.13 37.52
N GLU A 465 2.68 17.51 38.64
CA GLU A 465 2.93 18.21 39.91
C GLU A 465 4.09 19.20 39.77
N VAL A 466 5.14 18.82 39.04
CA VAL A 466 6.24 19.74 38.72
C VAL A 466 5.76 20.97 37.96
N ASN A 467 4.90 20.79 36.95
CA ASN A 467 4.37 21.91 36.17
C ASN A 467 3.43 22.81 37.00
N GLN A 468 2.64 22.22 37.90
CA GLN A 468 1.83 22.99 38.86
C GLN A 468 2.69 23.83 39.79
N LEU A 469 3.76 23.25 40.35
CA LEU A 469 4.72 23.96 41.17
C LEU A 469 5.36 25.13 40.41
N VAL A 470 5.88 24.87 39.20
CA VAL A 470 6.48 25.91 38.36
C VAL A 470 5.50 27.06 38.09
N ALA A 471 4.23 26.77 37.87
CA ALA A 471 3.20 27.79 37.67
C ALA A 471 2.95 28.61 38.95
N ALA A 472 2.80 27.94 40.10
CA ALA A 472 2.61 28.59 41.39
C ALA A 472 3.81 29.48 41.76
N THR A 473 5.03 28.95 41.64
CA THR A 473 6.29 29.67 41.87
C THR A 473 6.40 30.93 41.01
N ARG A 474 5.98 30.88 39.74
CA ARG A 474 5.99 32.07 38.87
C ARG A 474 5.00 33.14 39.32
N GLU A 475 3.80 32.76 39.74
CA GLU A 475 2.81 33.72 40.26
C GLU A 475 3.27 34.32 41.59
N ILE A 476 3.87 33.53 42.47
CA ILE A 476 4.44 34.01 43.74
C ILE A 476 5.62 34.95 43.47
N ASN A 477 6.48 34.65 42.50
CA ASN A 477 7.55 35.54 42.11
C ASN A 477 7.00 36.91 41.65
N LYS A 478 5.88 36.94 40.90
CA LYS A 478 5.24 38.22 40.51
C LYS A 478 4.72 39.00 41.72
N VAL A 479 4.16 38.32 42.72
CA VAL A 479 3.75 38.96 43.99
C VAL A 479 4.96 39.60 44.66
N ILE A 480 6.03 38.83 44.84
CA ILE A 480 7.28 39.32 45.45
C ILE A 480 7.85 40.51 44.66
N ASP A 481 7.92 40.41 43.33
CA ASP A 481 8.40 41.49 42.47
C ASP A 481 7.51 42.75 42.57
N SER A 482 6.20 42.57 42.71
CA SER A 482 5.27 43.68 42.93
C SER A 482 5.53 44.38 44.26
N GLU A 483 5.74 43.62 45.34
CA GLU A 483 6.05 44.19 46.66
C GLU A 483 7.40 44.91 46.67
N VAL A 484 8.43 44.30 46.09
CA VAL A 484 9.76 44.93 45.95
C VAL A 484 9.66 46.22 45.13
N THR A 485 8.85 46.23 44.06
CA THR A 485 8.62 47.42 43.24
C THR A 485 7.84 48.48 44.00
N LYS A 486 6.80 48.11 44.75
CA LYS A 486 6.05 49.04 45.63
C LYS A 486 7.01 49.74 46.58
N ILE A 487 7.86 48.99 47.27
CA ILE A 487 8.89 49.53 48.19
C ILE A 487 9.90 50.42 47.45
N SER A 488 10.32 50.01 46.25
CA SER A 488 11.33 50.74 45.47
C SER A 488 10.80 52.01 44.80
N SER A 489 9.50 52.06 44.52
CA SER A 489 8.81 53.18 43.86
C SER A 489 8.49 54.35 44.81
N ILE A 490 8.74 54.18 46.11
CA ILE A 490 8.62 55.24 47.09
C ILE A 490 9.71 56.27 46.82
N GLY A 491 9.38 57.24 45.96
CA GLY A 491 10.11 58.47 45.85
C GLY A 491 9.93 59.31 47.10
N THR A 492 10.87 60.22 47.35
CA THR A 492 10.88 61.26 48.39
C THR A 492 9.74 62.29 48.22
N ASN A 493 8.57 61.88 47.74
CA ASN A 493 7.40 62.74 47.64
C ASN A 493 6.92 63.00 49.07
N GLY A 494 7.09 64.24 49.52
CA GLY A 494 7.09 64.72 50.92
C GLY A 494 5.77 64.61 51.69
N ILE A 495 5.12 63.45 51.63
CA ILE A 495 3.94 63.10 52.43
C ILE A 495 4.36 62.44 53.75
N LEU A 496 5.50 61.74 53.76
CA LEU A 496 6.04 61.09 54.96
C LEU A 496 7.19 61.92 55.58
N PRO A 497 7.36 61.93 56.90
CA PRO A 497 8.49 62.57 57.56
C PRO A 497 9.85 62.00 57.11
N PRO A 498 10.93 62.81 57.10
CA PRO A 498 12.25 62.40 56.63
C PRO A 498 12.82 61.14 57.31
N PHE A 499 12.60 60.98 58.62
CA PHE A 499 13.12 59.82 59.38
C PHE A 499 12.41 58.50 59.03
N LEU A 500 11.14 58.53 58.62
CA LEU A 500 10.43 57.35 58.11
C LEU A 500 10.89 57.02 56.70
N VAL A 501 11.14 58.05 55.88
CA VAL A 501 11.73 57.87 54.55
C VAL A 501 13.11 57.21 54.66
N GLU A 502 13.95 57.64 55.61
CA GLU A 502 15.26 57.01 55.87
C GLU A 502 15.12 55.53 56.28
N LYS A 503 14.15 55.21 57.13
CA LYS A 503 13.85 53.82 57.52
C LYS A 503 13.45 52.95 56.33
N ILE A 504 12.55 53.47 55.48
CA ILE A 504 12.12 52.80 54.25
C ILE A 504 13.29 52.61 53.30
N LEU A 505 14.15 53.62 53.13
CA LEU A 505 15.34 53.54 52.28
C LEU A 505 16.35 52.51 52.81
N ASN A 506 16.55 52.41 54.13
CA ASN A 506 17.41 51.40 54.73
C ASN A 506 16.86 49.98 54.53
N ALA A 507 15.56 49.78 54.75
CA ALA A 507 14.90 48.50 54.48
C ALA A 507 14.98 48.13 53.00
N ARG A 508 14.73 49.09 52.10
CA ARG A 508 14.89 48.93 50.65
C ARG A 508 16.31 48.53 50.28
N ASN A 509 17.32 49.24 50.76
CA ASN A 509 18.72 48.97 50.43
C ASN A 509 19.16 47.59 50.92
N LYS A 510 18.72 47.18 52.12
CA LYS A 510 18.98 45.85 52.68
C LYS A 510 18.30 44.75 51.85
N LEU A 511 17.02 44.94 51.50
CA LEU A 511 16.27 44.01 50.67
C LEU A 511 16.88 43.90 49.27
N GLN A 512 17.19 45.02 48.63
CA GLN A 512 17.78 45.07 47.30
C GLN A 512 19.14 44.37 47.27
N LYS A 513 20.01 44.64 48.25
CA LYS A 513 21.32 43.97 48.36
C LYS A 513 21.19 42.46 48.54
N SER A 514 20.21 42.00 49.31
CA SER A 514 19.97 40.58 49.56
C SER A 514 19.43 39.88 48.30
N LEU A 515 18.48 40.52 47.59
CA LEU A 515 17.91 39.99 46.35
C LEU A 515 18.88 40.02 45.16
N GLU A 516 19.78 41.01 45.07
CA GLU A 516 20.83 41.07 44.03
C GLU A 516 21.84 39.91 44.14
N SER A 517 21.96 39.30 45.32
CA SER A 517 22.85 38.15 45.56
C SER A 517 22.25 36.79 45.17
N ALA A 518 20.93 36.75 44.94
CA ALA A 518 20.21 35.51 44.62
C ALA A 518 20.51 35.02 43.20
N LYS A 519 20.92 33.75 43.08
CA LYS A 519 21.24 33.12 41.78
C LYS A 519 20.08 32.34 41.19
N SER A 520 19.08 32.02 42.01
CA SER A 520 17.90 31.23 41.65
C SER A 520 16.64 31.81 42.31
N LEU A 521 15.46 31.37 41.87
CA LEU A 521 14.21 31.78 42.53
C LEU A 521 14.12 31.24 43.96
N TYR A 522 14.65 30.04 44.21
CA TYR A 522 14.75 29.47 45.55
C TYR A 522 15.55 30.38 46.50
N ASP A 523 16.73 30.85 46.06
CA ASP A 523 17.55 31.78 46.85
C ASP A 523 16.81 33.09 47.07
N LYS A 524 16.20 33.63 46.01
CA LYS A 524 15.44 34.87 46.07
C LYS A 524 14.30 34.79 47.10
N PHE A 525 13.57 33.69 47.11
CA PHE A 525 12.46 33.49 48.04
C PHE A 525 12.94 33.30 49.46
N SER A 526 14.04 32.56 49.65
CA SER A 526 14.68 32.40 50.95
C SER A 526 15.13 33.75 51.54
N GLU A 527 15.79 34.59 50.73
CA GLU A 527 16.24 35.93 51.12
C GLU A 527 15.08 36.89 51.37
N PHE A 528 14.02 36.82 50.54
CA PHE A 528 12.81 37.60 50.75
C PHE A 528 12.10 37.21 52.06
N LEU A 529 11.97 35.91 52.34
CA LEU A 529 11.40 35.39 53.58
C LEU A 529 12.22 35.85 54.80
N ALA A 530 13.55 35.83 54.70
CA ALA A 530 14.43 36.32 55.77
C ALA A 530 14.27 37.83 56.05
N SER A 531 13.78 38.60 55.08
CA SER A 531 13.56 40.05 55.16
C SER A 531 12.07 40.44 55.31
N ILE A 532 11.19 39.46 55.58
CA ILE A 532 9.75 39.66 55.48
C ILE A 532 9.19 40.60 56.55
N ASP A 533 9.81 40.63 57.73
CA ASP A 533 9.39 41.50 58.82
C ASP A 533 9.69 42.97 58.48
N GLU A 534 10.85 43.27 57.89
CA GLU A 534 11.16 44.61 57.39
C GLU A 534 10.24 45.03 56.23
N VAL A 535 9.90 44.09 55.35
CA VAL A 535 8.93 44.33 54.26
C VAL A 535 7.56 44.67 54.84
N ASN A 536 7.07 43.89 55.81
CA ASN A 536 5.78 44.11 56.47
C ASN A 536 5.71 45.45 57.20
N GLU A 537 6.80 45.85 57.88
CA GLU A 537 6.87 47.14 58.54
C GLU A 537 6.74 48.30 57.54
N VAL A 538 7.43 48.21 56.39
CA VAL A 538 7.32 49.21 55.33
C VAL A 538 5.91 49.25 54.74
N LEU A 539 5.30 48.09 54.48
CA LEU A 539 3.93 48.02 53.96
C LEU A 539 2.90 48.61 54.93
N ASP A 540 3.06 48.39 56.25
CA ASP A 540 2.19 49.00 57.25
C ASP A 540 2.31 50.53 57.24
N ILE A 541 3.53 51.07 57.17
CA ILE A 541 3.78 52.51 57.04
C ILE A 541 3.09 53.07 55.78
N LEU A 542 3.19 52.38 54.65
CA LEU A 542 2.57 52.79 53.39
C LEU A 542 1.04 52.80 53.47
N SER A 543 0.46 51.77 54.08
CA SER A 543 -1.00 51.65 54.22
C SER A 543 -1.58 52.77 55.08
N LYS A 544 -0.79 53.30 56.03
CA LYS A 544 -1.17 54.37 56.96
C LYS A 544 -0.59 55.74 56.60
N LYS A 545 -0.04 55.93 55.39
CA LYS A 545 0.75 57.12 55.03
C LYS A 545 0.07 58.47 55.32
N GLU A 546 -1.24 58.58 55.09
CA GLU A 546 -2.01 59.81 55.32
C GLU A 546 -2.26 60.04 56.81
N ALA A 547 -2.68 59.00 57.54
CA ALA A 547 -2.85 59.06 58.98
C ALA A 547 -1.54 59.38 59.72
N LEU A 548 -0.41 58.82 59.24
CA LEU A 548 0.91 59.12 59.79
C LEU A 548 1.31 60.56 59.50
N ARG A 549 1.06 61.10 58.30
CA ARG A 549 1.31 62.51 58.00
C ARG A 549 0.55 63.42 58.97
N ASP A 550 -0.74 63.16 59.17
CA ASP A 550 -1.59 63.99 60.01
C ASP A 550 -1.20 63.86 61.50
N LEU A 551 -0.85 62.65 61.94
CA LEU A 551 -0.27 62.37 63.26
C LEU A 551 1.01 63.20 63.50
N PHE A 552 1.95 63.20 62.56
CA PHE A 552 3.18 63.97 62.73
C PHE A 552 2.97 65.48 62.61
N GLY A 553 2.00 65.93 61.81
CA GLY A 553 1.55 67.33 61.82
C GLY A 553 1.07 67.76 63.22
N LEU A 554 0.33 66.89 63.89
CA LEU A 554 -0.17 67.12 65.26
C LEU A 554 0.97 67.06 66.30
N ILE A 555 1.88 66.08 66.21
CA ILE A 555 3.00 65.95 67.14
C ILE A 555 3.98 67.11 67.00
N GLU A 556 4.32 67.54 65.78
CA GLU A 556 5.28 68.63 65.56
C GLU A 556 4.71 69.96 66.05
N SER A 557 3.41 70.22 65.80
CA SER A 557 2.70 71.41 66.30
C SER A 557 2.66 71.50 67.83
N ASN A 558 2.71 70.36 68.52
CA ASN A 558 2.67 70.27 69.98
C ASN A 558 4.02 69.87 70.61
N SER A 559 5.10 69.87 69.83
CA SER A 559 6.41 69.32 70.21
C SER A 559 6.97 69.89 71.51
N GLN A 560 6.89 71.21 71.72
CA GLN A 560 7.38 71.86 72.96
C GLN A 560 6.59 71.41 74.20
N GLN A 561 5.27 71.24 74.07
CA GLN A 561 4.41 70.79 75.16
C GLN A 561 4.69 69.31 75.47
N ILE A 562 4.82 68.46 74.46
CA ILE A 562 5.12 67.04 74.63
C ILE A 562 6.48 66.85 75.33
N ILE A 563 7.52 67.54 74.86
CA ILE A 563 8.88 67.42 75.44
C ILE A 563 8.92 67.97 76.88
N SER A 564 8.26 69.11 77.15
CA SER A 564 8.22 69.70 78.49
C SER A 564 7.45 68.83 79.49
N THR A 565 6.38 68.16 79.05
CA THR A 565 5.59 67.23 79.87
C THR A 565 6.40 65.96 80.15
N LEU A 566 7.04 65.38 79.13
CA LEU A 566 7.96 64.24 79.30
C LEU A 566 9.11 64.56 80.26
N SER A 567 9.66 65.78 80.20
CA SER A 567 10.76 66.22 81.06
C SER A 567 10.34 66.48 82.51
N LYS A 568 9.06 66.84 82.76
CA LYS A 568 8.51 67.10 84.10
C LYS A 568 7.94 65.85 84.75
N ASP A 569 7.16 65.08 84.01
CA ASP A 569 6.33 64.00 84.53
C ASP A 569 6.90 62.61 84.21
N SER A 570 8.04 62.54 83.50
CA SER A 570 8.77 61.32 83.08
C SER A 570 8.00 60.34 82.18
N CYS A 571 6.68 60.47 82.08
CA CYS A 571 5.78 59.66 81.28
C CYS A 571 4.63 60.52 80.75
N ILE A 572 4.12 60.17 79.57
CA ILE A 572 2.94 60.80 78.97
C ILE A 572 2.05 59.73 78.37
N SER A 573 0.74 59.79 78.63
CA SER A 573 -0.20 58.84 78.03
C SER A 573 -0.42 59.17 76.56
N VAL A 574 -0.47 58.14 75.71
CA VAL A 574 -0.69 58.31 74.27
C VAL A 574 -2.13 58.78 74.01
N SER A 575 -3.08 58.32 74.82
CA SER A 575 -4.47 58.80 74.77
C SER A 575 -4.63 60.26 75.19
N ASP A 576 -3.82 60.73 76.14
CA ASP A 576 -3.84 62.14 76.58
C ASP A 576 -3.33 63.09 75.50
N MET A 577 -2.57 62.58 74.53
CA MET A 577 -2.19 63.31 73.31
C MET A 577 -3.28 63.27 72.21
N GLY A 578 -4.40 62.57 72.45
CA GLY A 578 -5.42 62.33 71.44
C GLY A 578 -4.99 61.37 70.33
N ILE A 579 -3.97 60.53 70.59
CA ILE A 579 -3.40 59.58 69.62
C ILE A 579 -3.89 58.17 69.95
N ASP A 580 -4.31 57.42 68.93
CA ASP A 580 -4.66 56.01 69.08
C ASP A 580 -3.42 55.18 69.48
N GLU A 581 -3.57 54.27 70.44
CA GLU A 581 -2.46 53.46 70.96
C GLU A 581 -1.73 52.66 69.87
N SER A 582 -2.40 52.32 68.78
CA SER A 582 -1.82 51.66 67.61
C SER A 582 -0.68 52.46 66.96
N PHE A 583 -0.68 53.79 67.12
CA PHE A 583 0.36 54.67 66.61
C PHE A 583 1.52 54.93 67.59
N SER A 584 1.43 54.43 68.83
CA SER A 584 2.48 54.60 69.85
C SER A 584 3.90 54.29 69.35
N PRO A 585 4.14 53.22 68.55
CA PRO A 585 5.48 52.92 68.03
C PRO A 585 6.07 54.05 67.18
N TYR A 586 5.25 54.74 66.41
CA TYR A 586 5.67 55.85 65.55
C TYR A 586 5.95 57.13 66.35
N VAL A 587 5.21 57.37 67.43
CA VAL A 587 5.45 58.47 68.37
C VAL A 587 6.79 58.27 69.09
N ILE A 588 7.05 57.05 69.56
CA ILE A 588 8.34 56.65 70.17
C ILE A 588 9.48 56.88 69.19
N TYR A 589 9.30 56.44 67.94
CA TYR A 589 10.31 56.59 66.90
C TYR A 589 10.63 58.07 66.59
N TRP A 590 9.61 58.95 66.55
CA TRP A 590 9.82 60.39 66.40
C TRP A 590 10.58 60.99 67.59
N LEU A 591 10.21 60.66 68.83
CA LEU A 591 10.90 61.14 70.03
C LEU A 591 12.37 60.70 70.08
N GLN A 592 12.65 59.46 69.71
CA GLN A 592 14.01 58.93 69.57
C GLN A 592 14.80 59.66 68.47
N SER A 593 14.17 59.99 67.34
CA SER A 593 14.81 60.79 66.28
C SER A 593 15.18 62.21 66.72
N LYS A 594 14.51 62.74 67.75
CA LYS A 594 14.84 64.04 68.40
C LYS A 594 15.84 63.90 69.55
N GLY A 595 16.38 62.70 69.79
CA GLY A 595 17.42 62.42 70.79
C GLY A 595 16.89 62.03 72.18
N LEU A 596 15.59 61.75 72.33
CA LEU A 596 15.01 61.31 73.60
C LEU A 596 14.97 59.79 73.71
N ASN A 597 15.60 59.23 74.74
CA ASN A 597 15.52 57.80 75.01
C ASN A 597 14.19 57.49 75.71
N VAL A 598 13.23 56.92 74.97
CA VAL A 598 11.89 56.63 75.46
C VAL A 598 11.48 55.18 75.20
N ARG A 599 10.65 54.64 76.09
CA ARG A 599 10.07 53.29 76.00
C ARG A 599 8.56 53.31 76.24
N LYS A 600 7.86 52.34 75.65
CA LYS A 600 6.44 52.12 75.93
C LYS A 600 6.26 51.42 77.28
N VAL A 601 5.42 51.96 78.15
CA VAL A 601 4.96 51.32 79.40
C VAL A 601 3.44 51.36 79.40
N LYS A 602 2.79 50.22 79.12
CA LYS A 602 1.33 50.12 78.92
C LYS A 602 0.84 51.13 77.86
N SER A 603 -0.07 52.03 78.22
CA SER A 603 -0.64 53.08 77.34
C SER A 603 0.14 54.39 77.36
N SER A 604 1.32 54.43 78.00
CA SER A 604 2.15 55.64 78.12
C SER A 604 3.54 55.47 77.50
N ILE A 605 4.12 56.58 77.07
CA ILE A 605 5.50 56.70 76.61
C ILE A 605 6.30 57.38 77.74
N CYS A 606 7.34 56.71 78.21
CA CYS A 606 8.16 57.18 79.33
C CYS A 606 9.61 57.35 78.91
N LEU A 607 10.32 58.27 79.55
CA LEU A 607 11.78 58.32 79.49
C LEU A 607 12.37 57.02 80.06
N SER A 608 13.34 56.46 79.34
CA SER A 608 14.01 55.19 79.69
C SER A 608 15.00 55.34 80.82
#